data_AF-A0A9E4LGR1-F1
#
_entry.id   AF-A0A9E4LGR1-F1
#
_cell.length_a   1.000
_cell.length_b   1.000
_cell.length_c   1.000
_cell.angle_alpha   90.00
_cell.angle_beta   90.00
_cell.angle_gamma   90.00
#
_symmetry.space_group_name_H-M   'P 1'
#
loop_
_entity.id
_entity.type
_entity.pdbx_description
1 polymer ?
#
loop_
_entity_poly.entity_id
_entity_poly.type
_entity_poly.pdbx_seq_one_letter_code
_entity_poly.pdbx_strand_id
1 'polypeptide(L)'
;MRSDSIYSFTGQAFEVNDAFRNIMPLDEKWLSLEPDTAWRFNSEPPRFSASGWSQGAVREYGKGKVILWGEAAMFTAQVVETEQGTFKAGMNSDRASNNYKLLLSLMEWLID
;
A
#
# COMPACT_ATOMS: atom_id res chain seq x y z
N MET A 1 2.49 10.95 -13.47
CA MET A 1 1.70 9.92 -12.75
C MET A 1 0.21 10.23 -12.90
N ARG A 2 -0.49 9.57 -13.82
CA ARG A 2 -1.96 9.58 -13.86
C ARG A 2 -2.40 8.12 -13.97
N SER A 3 -2.94 7.58 -12.88
CA SER A 3 -3.54 6.25 -12.81
C SER A 3 -5.00 6.49 -12.43
N ASP A 4 -5.95 6.00 -13.23
CA ASP A 4 -7.37 6.30 -13.04
C ASP A 4 -7.93 5.71 -11.75
N SER A 5 -7.27 4.68 -11.19
CA SER A 5 -7.45 4.20 -9.82
C SER A 5 -6.32 3.22 -9.45
N ILE A 6 -5.84 3.22 -8.21
CA ILE A 6 -4.92 2.18 -7.69
C ILE A 6 -5.64 1.36 -6.63
N TYR A 7 -5.23 0.11 -6.44
CA TYR A 7 -5.84 -0.79 -5.48
C TYR A 7 -4.81 -1.32 -4.48
N SER A 8 -5.15 -1.20 -3.20
CA SER A 8 -4.39 -1.79 -2.11
C SER A 8 -5.15 -2.97 -1.51
N PHE A 9 -4.47 -3.79 -0.73
CA PHE A 9 -5.02 -5.01 -0.15
C PHE A 9 -5.18 -4.84 1.36
N THR A 10 -4.06 -4.86 2.07
CA THR A 10 -3.95 -4.77 3.53
C THR A 10 -2.77 -3.86 3.85
N GLY A 11 -1.69 -4.44 4.36
CA GLY A 11 -0.41 -3.79 4.57
C GLY A 11 -0.41 -2.91 5.81
N GLN A 12 0.60 -2.07 5.86
CA GLN A 12 0.83 -1.10 6.93
C GLN A 12 0.58 0.30 6.39
N ALA A 13 0.18 1.18 7.30
CA ALA A 13 0.19 2.60 7.10
C ALA A 13 1.26 3.23 8.01
N PHE A 14 1.74 4.40 7.64
CA PHE A 14 2.76 5.12 8.40
C PHE A 14 2.53 6.62 8.35
N GLU A 15 2.96 7.30 9.39
CA GLU A 15 3.00 8.77 9.42
C GLU A 15 4.09 9.28 8.48
N VAL A 16 3.78 10.37 7.78
CA VAL A 16 4.68 11.00 6.81
C VAL A 16 4.92 12.43 7.26
N ASN A 17 6.18 12.80 7.43
CA ASN A 17 6.55 14.19 7.70
C ASN A 17 6.75 14.99 6.41
N ASP A 18 6.88 16.30 6.53
CA ASP A 18 6.98 17.24 5.39
C ASP A 18 8.17 17.01 4.46
N ALA A 19 9.15 16.21 4.87
CA ALA A 19 10.29 15.88 4.03
C ALA A 19 9.96 14.85 2.94
N PHE A 20 8.82 14.16 3.05
CA PHE A 20 8.35 13.16 2.11
C PHE A 20 7.13 13.67 1.35
N ARG A 21 7.11 13.40 0.04
CA ARG A 21 5.91 13.58 -0.76
C ARG A 21 5.02 12.35 -0.59
N ASN A 22 3.82 12.57 -0.05
CA ASN A 22 2.80 11.54 0.08
C ASN A 22 2.23 11.17 -1.31
N ILE A 23 2.19 9.87 -1.63
CA ILE A 23 1.68 9.31 -2.88
C ILE A 23 0.33 8.63 -2.67
N MET A 24 0.09 8.03 -1.51
CA MET A 24 -1.16 7.37 -1.17
C MET A 24 -1.63 7.78 0.23
N PRO A 25 -2.17 9.01 0.39
CA PRO A 25 -2.76 9.46 1.64
C PRO A 25 -4.02 8.67 1.95
N LEU A 26 -4.26 8.40 3.22
CA LEU A 26 -5.42 7.68 3.72
C LEU A 26 -6.40 8.67 4.37
N ASP A 27 -7.69 8.52 4.07
CA ASP A 27 -8.79 9.29 4.67
C ASP A 27 -9.47 8.50 5.80
N GLU A 28 -10.54 9.06 6.39
CA GLU A 28 -11.27 8.41 7.49
C GLU A 28 -11.90 7.05 7.15
N LYS A 29 -11.98 6.66 5.86
CA LYS A 29 -12.53 5.37 5.45
C LYS A 29 -11.54 4.22 5.66
N TRP A 30 -10.27 4.54 5.90
CA TRP A 30 -9.22 3.57 6.16
C TRP A 30 -9.03 3.36 7.66
N LEU A 31 -8.97 2.10 8.07
CA LEU A 31 -8.81 1.69 9.45
C LEU A 31 -7.52 0.87 9.61
N SER A 32 -6.72 1.21 10.62
CA SER A 32 -5.68 0.33 11.13
C SER A 32 -6.32 -0.68 12.07
N LEU A 33 -6.10 -1.97 11.81
CA LEU A 33 -6.51 -3.06 12.69
C LEU A 33 -5.27 -3.55 13.44
N GLU A 34 -5.28 -3.46 14.77
CA GLU A 34 -4.12 -3.76 15.60
C GLU A 34 -4.39 -4.96 16.52
N PRO A 35 -4.31 -6.20 15.99
CA PRO A 35 -4.46 -7.38 16.83
C PRO A 35 -3.25 -7.54 17.76
N ASP A 36 -3.49 -8.10 18.96
CA ASP A 36 -2.43 -8.42 19.93
C ASP A 36 -1.49 -9.54 19.46
N THR A 37 -1.95 -10.34 18.50
CA THR A 37 -1.27 -11.49 17.94
C THR A 37 -1.34 -11.40 16.42
N ALA A 38 -0.19 -11.53 15.75
CA ALA A 38 -0.13 -11.47 14.29
C ALA A 38 -1.13 -12.44 13.64
N TRP A 39 -1.85 -11.95 12.63
CA TRP A 39 -2.86 -12.71 11.87
C TRP A 39 -4.08 -13.20 12.66
N ARG A 40 -4.23 -12.80 13.92
CA ARG A 40 -5.43 -13.08 14.74
C ARG A 40 -6.32 -11.85 14.81
N PHE A 41 -7.09 -11.64 13.75
CA PHE A 41 -8.19 -10.69 13.78
C PHE A 41 -9.39 -11.39 14.40
N ASN A 42 -9.55 -11.26 15.72
CA ASN A 42 -10.76 -11.61 16.45
C ASN A 42 -11.97 -10.79 15.94
N SER A 43 -13.18 -11.00 16.47
CA SER A 43 -14.37 -10.30 15.93
C SER A 43 -14.24 -8.77 16.00
N GLU A 44 -13.47 -8.24 16.97
CA GLU A 44 -13.31 -6.81 17.21
C GLU A 44 -11.86 -6.47 17.64
N PRO A 45 -10.87 -6.54 16.74
CA PRO A 45 -9.54 -6.02 17.05
C PRO A 45 -9.64 -4.50 17.26
N PRO A 46 -8.79 -3.89 18.11
CA PRO A 46 -8.67 -2.44 18.20
C PRO A 46 -8.58 -1.81 16.80
N ARG A 47 -9.39 -0.78 16.56
CA ARG A 47 -9.46 -0.08 15.28
C ARG A 47 -9.15 1.39 15.51
N PHE A 48 -8.25 1.91 14.72
CA PHE A 48 -7.93 3.34 14.70
C PHE A 48 -8.13 3.87 13.30
N SER A 49 -8.58 5.12 13.19
CA SER A 49 -8.60 5.78 11.90
C SER A 49 -7.16 5.96 11.42
N ALA A 50 -6.87 5.55 10.19
CA ALA A 50 -5.59 5.83 9.54
C ALA A 50 -5.60 7.19 8.82
N SER A 51 -6.60 8.05 9.10
CA SER A 51 -6.71 9.36 8.48
C SER A 51 -5.47 10.22 8.76
N GLY A 52 -4.92 10.81 7.70
CA GLY A 52 -3.69 11.60 7.78
C GLY A 52 -2.40 10.76 7.68
N TRP A 53 -2.49 9.44 7.70
CA TRP A 53 -1.35 8.55 7.42
C TRP A 53 -1.23 8.30 5.91
N SER A 54 -0.19 7.55 5.53
CA SER A 54 0.07 7.14 4.16
C SER A 54 0.38 5.65 4.06
N GLN A 55 0.12 5.08 2.89
CA GLN A 55 0.63 3.76 2.52
C GLN A 55 1.79 3.83 1.51
N GLY A 56 2.08 5.01 0.96
CA GLY A 56 3.09 5.19 -0.08
C GLY A 56 3.66 6.61 -0.07
N ALA A 57 4.98 6.75 0.04
CA ALA A 57 5.66 8.04 0.06
C ALA A 57 7.01 7.99 -0.66
N VAL A 58 7.43 9.14 -1.19
CA VAL A 58 8.72 9.28 -1.89
C VAL A 58 9.49 10.49 -1.40
N ARG A 59 10.81 10.44 -1.49
CA ARG A 59 11.68 11.56 -1.11
C ARG A 59 13.03 11.50 -1.81
N GLU A 60 13.58 12.66 -2.14
CA GLU A 60 15.00 12.81 -2.44
C GLU A 60 15.81 12.93 -1.14
N TYR A 61 16.86 12.12 -0.99
CA TYR A 61 17.71 12.10 0.20
C TYR A 61 19.19 12.19 -0.23
N GLY A 62 19.78 13.37 0.02
CA GLY A 62 21.13 13.67 -0.46
C GLY A 62 21.15 13.67 -2.00
N LYS A 63 21.92 12.75 -2.59
CA LYS A 63 21.99 12.54 -4.05
C LYS A 63 21.11 11.37 -4.54
N GLY A 64 20.39 10.72 -3.64
CA GLY A 64 19.59 9.55 -3.93
C GLY A 64 18.09 9.82 -3.83
N LYS A 65 17.32 8.79 -4.19
CA LYS A 65 15.86 8.79 -4.16
C LYS A 65 15.38 7.60 -3.34
N VAL A 66 14.30 7.79 -2.58
CA VAL A 66 13.71 6.78 -1.69
C VAL A 66 12.22 6.67 -1.99
N ILE A 67 11.76 5.42 -2.06
CA ILE A 67 10.37 5.00 -2.24
C ILE A 67 10.03 4.11 -1.04
N LEU A 68 8.98 4.44 -0.29
CA LEU A 68 8.49 3.65 0.86
C LEU A 68 7.03 3.25 0.65
N TRP A 69 6.75 1.96 0.75
CA TRP A 69 5.41 1.40 0.61
C TRP A 69 5.11 0.43 1.74
N GLY A 70 3.91 0.56 2.31
CA GLY A 70 3.45 -0.28 3.41
C GLY A 70 2.69 -1.54 2.99
N GLU A 71 2.37 -1.70 1.70
CA GLU A 71 1.72 -2.91 1.17
C GLU A 71 2.58 -3.47 0.03
N ALA A 72 3.09 -4.69 0.21
CA ALA A 72 3.91 -5.35 -0.80
C ALA A 72 3.06 -6.04 -1.87
N ALA A 73 1.92 -6.63 -1.49
CA ALA A 73 1.05 -7.42 -2.36
C ALA A 73 0.57 -6.61 -3.57
N MET A 74 0.42 -5.30 -3.43
CA MET A 74 -0.03 -4.41 -4.51
C MET A 74 0.91 -4.40 -5.73
N PHE A 75 2.19 -4.76 -5.55
CA PHE A 75 3.20 -4.83 -6.61
C PHE A 75 3.60 -6.26 -6.97
N THR A 76 2.78 -7.24 -6.61
CA THR A 76 3.00 -8.64 -6.96
C THR A 76 2.09 -9.09 -8.11
N ALA A 77 2.21 -10.34 -8.54
CA ALA A 77 1.29 -11.01 -9.45
C ALA A 77 1.01 -12.44 -8.92
N GLN A 78 0.53 -12.53 -7.68
CA GLN A 78 0.39 -13.80 -6.97
C GLN A 78 -1.03 -14.38 -7.10
N VAL A 79 -1.11 -15.70 -7.04
CA VAL A 79 -2.34 -16.43 -6.72
C VAL A 79 -2.16 -16.95 -5.31
N VAL A 80 -3.03 -16.52 -4.40
CA VAL A 80 -2.95 -16.84 -2.97
C VAL A 80 -4.02 -17.86 -2.64
N GLU A 81 -3.61 -18.98 -2.04
CA GLU A 81 -4.51 -20.01 -1.53
C GLU A 81 -4.60 -19.89 -0.01
N THR A 82 -5.83 -19.91 0.50
CA THR A 82 -6.15 -19.82 1.93
C THR A 82 -7.16 -20.90 2.29
N GLU A 83 -7.39 -21.14 3.58
CA GLU A 83 -8.46 -22.03 4.04
C GLU A 83 -9.85 -21.58 3.54
N GLN A 84 -10.00 -20.28 3.26
CA GLN A 84 -11.22 -19.64 2.77
C GLN A 84 -11.32 -19.64 1.23
N GLY A 85 -10.32 -20.16 0.53
CA GLY A 85 -10.29 -20.28 -0.93
C GLY A 85 -9.11 -19.58 -1.59
N THR A 86 -9.14 -19.55 -2.92
CA THR A 86 -8.08 -18.98 -3.77
C THR A 86 -8.48 -17.60 -4.28
N PHE A 87 -7.57 -16.63 -4.20
CA PHE A 87 -7.76 -15.30 -4.79
C PHE A 87 -6.50 -14.78 -5.48
N LYS A 88 -6.66 -13.82 -6.39
CA LYS A 88 -5.54 -13.17 -7.09
C LYS A 88 -5.14 -11.90 -6.35
N ALA A 89 -3.87 -11.81 -5.96
CA ALA A 89 -3.28 -10.64 -5.33
C ALA A 89 -2.41 -9.85 -6.33
N GLY A 90 -2.25 -8.56 -6.05
CA GLY A 90 -1.51 -7.64 -6.92
C GLY A 90 -2.09 -7.54 -8.32
N MET A 91 -1.23 -7.39 -9.31
CA MET A 91 -1.53 -7.08 -10.72
C MET A 91 -2.32 -8.18 -11.45
N ASN A 92 -2.46 -9.37 -10.86
CA ASN A 92 -3.35 -10.42 -11.37
C ASN A 92 -4.82 -10.21 -10.95
N SER A 93 -5.10 -9.33 -10.00
CA SER A 93 -6.45 -8.99 -9.57
C SER A 93 -7.10 -8.01 -10.54
N ASP A 94 -8.36 -8.28 -10.93
CA ASP A 94 -9.13 -7.38 -11.80
C ASP A 94 -9.34 -5.99 -11.15
N ARG A 95 -9.26 -5.92 -9.81
CA ARG A 95 -9.37 -4.66 -9.04
C ARG A 95 -8.10 -3.82 -9.12
N ALA A 96 -6.95 -4.42 -9.40
CA ALA A 96 -5.62 -3.79 -9.36
C ALA A 96 -5.00 -3.61 -10.76
N SER A 97 -5.85 -3.54 -11.79
CA SER A 97 -5.44 -3.51 -13.20
C SER A 97 -4.50 -2.35 -13.58
N ASN A 98 -4.44 -1.27 -12.79
CA ASN A 98 -3.55 -0.14 -13.00
C ASN A 98 -2.34 -0.08 -12.05
N ASN A 99 -2.18 -1.01 -11.12
CA ASN A 99 -1.05 -0.98 -10.16
C ASN A 99 0.32 -1.06 -10.86
N TYR A 100 0.41 -1.76 -12.00
CA TYR A 100 1.65 -1.84 -12.77
C TYR A 100 2.08 -0.46 -13.31
N LYS A 101 1.13 0.42 -13.66
CA LYS A 101 1.45 1.77 -14.14
C LYS A 101 2.06 2.62 -13.03
N LEU A 102 1.53 2.50 -11.81
CA LEU A 102 2.12 3.14 -10.63
C LEU A 102 3.55 2.62 -10.42
N LEU A 103 3.74 1.29 -10.44
CA LEU A 103 5.07 0.69 -10.25
C LEU A 103 6.07 1.18 -11.31
N LEU A 104 5.68 1.20 -12.58
CA LEU A 104 6.53 1.71 -13.66
C LEU A 104 6.92 3.17 -13.43
N SER A 105 5.95 4.05 -13.13
CA SER A 105 6.25 5.46 -12.84
C SER A 105 7.15 5.65 -11.62
N LEU A 106 7.06 4.78 -10.63
CA LEU A 106 7.93 4.79 -9.45
C LEU A 106 9.36 4.35 -9.80
N MET A 107 9.49 3.30 -10.61
CA MET A 107 10.80 2.82 -11.06
C MET A 107 11.47 3.83 -11.98
N GLU A 108 10.75 4.42 -12.94
CA GLU A 108 11.21 5.52 -13.79
C GLU A 108 11.72 6.67 -12.93
N TRP A 109 10.92 7.13 -11.95
CA TRP A 109 11.36 8.19 -11.04
C TRP A 109 12.62 7.83 -10.25
N LEU A 110 12.81 6.57 -9.85
CA LEU A 110 14.00 6.13 -9.11
C LEU A 110 15.27 6.14 -9.96
N ILE A 111 15.16 5.84 -11.26
CA ILE A 111 16.32 5.67 -12.16
C ILE A 111 16.63 6.91 -13.00
N ASP A 112 15.70 7.86 -13.08
CA ASP A 112 15.92 9.21 -13.63
C ASP A 112 16.94 10.01 -12.81
#